data_AF-A0A1X0QLG6-F1
#
_entry.id   AF-A0A1X0QLG6-F1
#
_cell.length_a   1.000
_cell.length_b   1.000
_cell.length_c   1.000
_cell.angle_alpha   90.00
_cell.angle_beta   90.00
_cell.angle_gamma   90.00
#
_symmetry.space_group_name_H-M   'P 1'
#
loop_
_entity.id
_entity.type
_entity.pdbx_description
1 polymer ?
#
loop_
_entity_poly.entity_id
_entity_poly.type
_entity_poly.pdbx_seq_one_letter_code
_entity_poly.pdbx_strand_id
1 'polypeptide(L)'
;MIVLVGNSPATTICAIYLKTANKKVFVIRDDSELGYKTTVLPGYKGTQSEYNNECFRQAINIVGEENYLECKSTEIVVGEKNIIVNNRKIDFNLLVVDSHETYQINDKNIISVVNFMKDHEGLTDEVYNEAIILASMGCKIAYMIKEMKIE
;
A
#
# COMPACT_ATOMS: atom_id res chain seq x y z
N MET A 1 -14.72 -2.67 3.95
CA MET A 1 -13.76 -2.74 2.83
C MET A 1 -12.50 -2.02 3.23
N ILE A 2 -11.34 -2.64 2.98
CA ILE A 2 -10.03 -2.03 3.19
C ILE A 2 -9.53 -1.59 1.81
N VAL A 3 -9.18 -0.33 1.67
CA VAL A 3 -8.58 0.20 0.44
C VAL A 3 -7.10 0.42 0.69
N LEU A 4 -6.26 -0.06 -0.22
CA LEU A 4 -4.81 0.12 -0.19
C LEU A 4 -4.41 1.02 -1.36
N VAL A 5 -3.68 2.10 -1.10
CA VAL A 5 -3.22 3.05 -2.12
C VAL A 5 -1.70 3.13 -2.06
N GLY A 6 -1.03 2.78 -3.16
CA GLY A 6 0.42 2.88 -3.23
C GLY A 6 1.05 2.09 -4.36
N ASN A 7 2.36 2.27 -4.54
CA ASN A 7 3.17 1.57 -5.53
C ASN A 7 4.46 1.00 -4.92
N SER A 8 4.34 0.42 -3.73
CA SER A 8 5.46 -0.24 -3.06
C SER A 8 5.18 -1.72 -2.72
N PRO A 9 6.22 -2.48 -2.35
CA PRO A 9 6.05 -3.83 -1.80
C PRO A 9 5.14 -3.87 -0.56
N ALA A 10 5.05 -2.79 0.23
CA ALA A 10 4.18 -2.74 1.40
C ALA A 10 2.70 -2.91 1.00
N THR A 11 2.24 -2.18 -0.03
CA THR A 11 0.87 -2.28 -0.57
C THR A 11 0.53 -3.70 -1.02
N THR A 12 1.42 -4.31 -1.84
CA THR A 12 1.15 -5.63 -2.42
C THR A 12 1.13 -6.73 -1.36
N ILE A 13 2.05 -6.71 -0.40
CA ILE A 13 2.08 -7.64 0.73
C ILE A 13 0.86 -7.46 1.64
N CYS A 14 0.50 -6.20 1.96
CA CYS A 14 -0.74 -5.91 2.68
C CYS A 14 -1.94 -6.55 2.01
N ALA A 15 -2.07 -6.38 0.69
CA ALA A 15 -3.20 -6.90 -0.08
C ALA A 15 -3.31 -8.42 0.04
N ILE A 16 -2.19 -9.11 -0.16
CA ILE A 16 -2.10 -10.57 -0.12
C ILE A 16 -2.47 -11.10 1.28
N TYR A 17 -1.89 -10.54 2.34
CA TYR A 17 -2.13 -11.01 3.71
C TYR A 17 -3.54 -10.69 4.21
N LEU A 18 -4.09 -9.54 3.86
CA LEU A 18 -5.47 -9.21 4.20
C LEU A 18 -6.47 -10.09 3.45
N LYS A 19 -6.24 -10.35 2.16
CA LYS A 19 -7.09 -11.26 1.38
C LYS A 19 -7.04 -12.68 1.92
N THR A 20 -5.85 -13.20 2.24
CA THR A 20 -5.68 -14.54 2.85
C THR A 20 -6.30 -14.64 4.25
N ALA A 21 -6.39 -13.51 4.98
CA ALA A 21 -7.17 -13.39 6.21
C ALA A 21 -8.69 -13.19 5.98
N ASN A 22 -9.19 -13.46 4.77
CA ASN A 22 -10.60 -13.32 4.36
C ASN A 22 -11.17 -11.90 4.52
N LYS A 23 -10.34 -10.85 4.43
CA LYS A 23 -10.81 -9.47 4.43
C LYS A 23 -11.15 -9.01 3.00
N LYS A 24 -12.14 -8.10 2.88
CA LYS A 24 -12.48 -7.44 1.60
C LYS A 24 -11.47 -6.33 1.35
N VAL A 25 -10.65 -6.49 0.31
CA VAL A 25 -9.55 -5.59 -0.04
C VAL A 25 -9.77 -5.04 -1.44
N PHE A 26 -9.48 -3.76 -1.64
CA PHE A 26 -9.39 -3.11 -2.94
C PHE A 26 -8.02 -2.42 -3.05
N VAL A 27 -7.32 -2.58 -4.17
CA VAL A 27 -5.98 -2.03 -4.38
C VAL A 27 -6.04 -0.94 -5.44
N ILE A 28 -5.49 0.22 -5.12
CA ILE A 28 -5.28 1.32 -6.04
C ILE A 28 -3.77 1.49 -6.18
N ARG A 29 -3.24 1.11 -7.34
CA ARG A 29 -1.85 1.38 -7.68
C ARG A 29 -1.75 2.82 -8.14
N ASP A 30 -1.02 3.60 -7.36
CA ASP A 30 -0.85 5.04 -7.54
C ASP A 30 0.63 5.35 -7.80
N ASP A 31 0.93 6.32 -8.66
CA ASP A 31 2.31 6.73 -8.94
C ASP A 31 2.97 7.52 -7.79
N SER A 32 2.31 7.66 -6.63
CA SER A 32 2.95 8.15 -5.42
C SER A 32 4.02 7.16 -4.95
N GLU A 33 5.28 7.52 -5.21
CA GLU A 33 6.42 6.67 -4.90
C GLU A 33 6.89 6.91 -3.47
N LEU A 34 6.62 5.94 -2.59
CA LEU A 34 7.47 5.70 -1.45
C LEU A 34 8.82 5.15 -1.96
N GLY A 35 9.85 6.00 -2.00
CA GLY A 35 11.15 5.65 -2.56
C GLY A 35 11.84 4.48 -1.84
N TYR A 36 12.33 3.52 -2.61
CA TYR A 36 13.04 2.35 -2.08
C TYR A 36 14.08 1.80 -3.07
N LYS A 37 15.20 1.30 -2.55
CA LYS A 37 16.20 0.51 -3.26
C LYS A 37 15.70 -0.91 -3.40
N THR A 38 15.94 -1.47 -4.58
CA THR A 38 15.82 -2.91 -4.77
C THR A 38 17.15 -3.54 -4.37
N THR A 39 17.33 -3.96 -3.11
CA THR A 39 18.20 -5.12 -2.87
C THR A 39 17.51 -6.31 -3.51
N VAL A 40 17.97 -6.62 -4.72
CA VAL A 40 17.69 -7.84 -5.46
C VAL A 40 17.54 -9.00 -4.50
N LEU A 41 16.33 -9.57 -4.47
CA LEU A 41 16.13 -10.93 -3.95
C LEU A 41 17.21 -11.79 -4.63
N PRO A 42 18.14 -12.42 -3.88
CA PRO A 42 19.27 -13.09 -4.50
C PRO A 42 18.82 -14.02 -5.63
N GLY A 43 19.24 -13.74 -6.86
CA GLY A 43 18.82 -14.48 -8.07
C GLY A 43 17.81 -13.77 -8.99
N TYR A 44 17.19 -12.65 -8.56
CA TYR A 44 16.38 -11.81 -9.44
C TYR A 44 17.26 -10.84 -10.22
N LYS A 45 17.09 -10.77 -11.55
CA LYS A 45 17.91 -9.91 -12.44
C LYS A 45 17.19 -8.67 -12.96
N GLY A 46 15.94 -8.47 -12.57
CA GLY A 46 15.13 -7.35 -13.04
C GLY A 46 15.41 -6.05 -12.26
N THR A 47 15.02 -4.95 -12.87
CA THR A 47 14.92 -3.61 -12.30
C THR A 47 13.88 -3.53 -11.18
N GLN A 48 13.92 -2.45 -10.41
CA GLN A 48 12.91 -2.14 -9.40
C GLN A 48 11.50 -2.12 -9.96
N SER A 49 11.30 -1.49 -11.12
CA SER A 49 9.99 -1.40 -11.78
C SER A 49 9.49 -2.79 -12.16
N GLU A 50 10.35 -3.65 -12.73
CA GLU A 50 10.00 -5.03 -13.06
C GLU A 50 9.63 -5.83 -11.80
N TYR A 51 10.40 -5.70 -10.72
CA TYR A 51 10.07 -6.33 -9.43
C TYR A 51 8.71 -5.88 -8.90
N ASN A 52 8.43 -4.57 -8.94
CA ASN A 52 7.16 -4.01 -8.51
C ASN A 52 6.00 -4.53 -9.35
N ASN A 53 6.16 -4.54 -10.68
CA ASN A 53 5.15 -5.07 -11.59
C ASN A 53 4.84 -6.55 -11.28
N GLU A 54 5.86 -7.36 -10.99
CA GLU A 54 5.65 -8.75 -10.56
C GLU A 54 4.94 -8.87 -9.19
N CYS A 55 5.25 -8.00 -8.24
CA CYS A 55 4.55 -7.95 -6.95
C CYS A 55 3.07 -7.58 -7.13
N PHE A 56 2.78 -6.57 -7.96
CA PHE A 56 1.41 -6.17 -8.27
C PHE A 56 0.66 -7.24 -9.05
N ARG A 57 1.29 -7.88 -10.03
CA ARG A 57 0.70 -9.02 -10.75
C ARG A 57 0.28 -10.12 -9.78
N GLN A 58 1.10 -10.45 -8.79
CA GLN A 58 0.74 -11.43 -7.75
C GLN A 58 -0.40 -10.95 -6.87
N ALA A 59 -0.37 -9.69 -6.42
CA ALA A 59 -1.45 -9.12 -5.62
C ALA A 59 -2.79 -9.14 -6.39
N ILE A 60 -2.80 -8.71 -7.66
CA ILE A 60 -3.97 -8.71 -8.55
C ILE A 60 -4.56 -10.11 -8.68
N ASN A 61 -3.73 -11.12 -8.96
CA ASN A 61 -4.16 -12.51 -9.07
C ASN A 61 -4.83 -13.03 -7.78
N ILE A 62 -4.45 -12.48 -6.62
CA ILE A 62 -4.97 -12.89 -5.32
C ILE A 62 -6.23 -12.08 -4.94
N VAL A 63 -6.25 -10.77 -5.17
CA VAL A 63 -7.39 -9.92 -4.81
C VAL A 63 -8.55 -9.99 -5.81
N GLY A 64 -8.25 -10.25 -7.09
CA GLY A 64 -9.16 -10.20 -8.23
C GLY A 64 -9.01 -8.91 -9.03
N GLU A 65 -9.06 -8.99 -10.37
CA GLU A 65 -8.93 -7.83 -11.27
C GLU A 65 -10.01 -6.76 -11.02
N GLU A 66 -11.20 -7.16 -10.57
CA GLU A 66 -12.30 -6.26 -10.24
C GLU A 66 -12.05 -5.44 -8.97
N ASN A 67 -11.08 -5.86 -8.15
CA ASN A 67 -10.67 -5.22 -6.90
C ASN A 67 -9.33 -4.47 -7.05
N TYR A 68 -8.96 -4.13 -8.28
CA TYR A 68 -7.75 -3.40 -8.62
C TYR A 68 -8.06 -2.20 -9.52
N LEU A 69 -7.30 -1.12 -9.34
CA LEU A 69 -7.29 0.04 -10.22
C LEU A 69 -5.88 0.61 -10.29
N GLU A 70 -5.46 1.07 -11.46
CA GLU A 70 -4.25 1.88 -11.65
C GLU A 70 -4.63 3.31 -11.98
N CYS A 71 -4.00 4.29 -11.33
CA CYS A 71 -4.27 5.71 -11.54
C CYS A 71 -3.04 6.56 -11.22
N LYS A 72 -3.14 7.88 -11.49
CA LYS A 72 -2.15 8.87 -11.06
C LYS A 72 -2.57 9.56 -9.77
N SER A 73 -1.61 10.09 -9.02
CA SER A 73 -1.84 10.75 -7.73
C SER A 73 -2.80 11.93 -7.86
N THR A 74 -2.71 12.66 -8.98
CA THR A 74 -3.56 13.83 -9.28
C THR A 74 -5.04 13.48 -9.46
N GLU A 75 -5.37 12.19 -9.61
CA GLU A 75 -6.73 11.69 -9.85
C GLU A 75 -7.40 11.24 -8.56
N ILE A 76 -6.69 11.28 -7.42
CA ILE A 76 -7.14 10.79 -6.13
C ILE A 76 -7.58 11.96 -5.25
N VAL A 77 -8.81 11.86 -4.73
CA VAL A 77 -9.32 12.73 -3.65
C VAL A 77 -9.79 11.86 -2.50
N VAL A 78 -9.21 12.06 -1.32
CA VAL A 78 -9.57 11.31 -0.11
C VAL A 78 -10.54 12.13 0.73
N GLY A 79 -11.71 11.56 0.98
CA GLY A 79 -12.67 12.03 1.98
C GLY A 79 -12.62 11.16 3.25
N GLU A 80 -13.50 11.44 4.22
CA GLU A 80 -13.49 10.76 5.53
C GLU A 80 -13.70 9.23 5.45
N LYS A 81 -14.53 8.77 4.51
CA LYS A 81 -14.91 7.35 4.35
C LYS A 81 -14.95 6.89 2.90
N ASN A 82 -14.40 7.67 2.01
CA ASN A 82 -14.38 7.35 0.60
C ASN A 82 -13.18 7.97 -0.10
N ILE A 83 -12.78 7.32 -1.18
CA ILE A 83 -11.78 7.82 -2.12
C ILE A 83 -12.47 8.01 -3.47
N ILE A 84 -12.22 9.13 -4.12
CA ILE A 84 -12.65 9.39 -5.48
C ILE A 84 -11.42 9.22 -6.36
N VAL A 85 -11.48 8.27 -7.29
CA VAL A 85 -10.42 8.03 -8.27
C VAL A 85 -11.05 8.06 -9.65
N ASN A 86 -10.58 8.94 -10.54
CA ASN A 86 -11.13 9.05 -11.91
C ASN A 86 -12.66 9.23 -11.93
N ASN A 87 -13.19 10.10 -11.05
CA ASN A 87 -14.62 10.34 -10.82
C ASN A 87 -15.42 9.12 -10.32
N ARG A 88 -14.77 8.00 -10.00
CA ARG A 88 -15.38 6.83 -9.36
C ARG A 88 -15.21 6.95 -7.85
N LYS A 89 -16.32 6.90 -7.13
CA LYS A 89 -16.33 6.85 -5.67
C LYS A 89 -16.16 5.41 -5.18
N ILE A 90 -15.26 5.21 -4.22
CA ILE A 90 -15.01 3.93 -3.55
C ILE A 90 -15.10 4.18 -2.05
N ASP A 91 -16.11 3.63 -1.38
CA ASP A 91 -16.27 3.77 0.07
C ASP A 91 -15.34 2.81 0.82
N PHE A 92 -14.78 3.21 1.97
CA PHE A 92 -13.88 2.37 2.76
C PHE A 92 -14.20 2.42 4.25
N ASN A 93 -13.89 1.33 4.96
CA ASN A 93 -13.84 1.31 6.44
C ASN A 93 -12.43 1.61 6.94
N LEU A 94 -11.41 1.23 6.17
CA LEU A 94 -10.01 1.54 6.42
C LEU A 94 -9.32 1.86 5.10
N LEU A 95 -8.45 2.85 5.13
CA LEU A 95 -7.57 3.25 4.04
C LEU A 95 -6.13 3.07 4.49
N VAL A 96 -5.31 2.36 3.71
CA VAL A 96 -3.87 2.26 3.91
C VAL A 96 -3.18 3.00 2.78
N VAL A 97 -2.23 3.87 3.09
CA VAL A 97 -1.54 4.71 2.10
C VAL A 97 -0.01 4.59 2.19
N ASP A 98 0.64 4.44 1.04
CA ASP A 98 2.10 4.48 0.90
C ASP A 98 2.60 5.92 0.63
N SER A 99 2.25 6.91 1.47
CA SER A 99 2.63 8.31 1.22
C SER A 99 3.07 9.07 2.48
N HIS A 100 4.07 9.95 2.29
CA HIS A 100 4.62 10.87 3.29
C HIS A 100 3.77 12.14 3.48
N GLU A 101 3.08 12.63 2.44
CA GLU A 101 2.51 13.99 2.44
C GLU A 101 1.14 14.12 1.76
N THR A 102 0.82 13.28 0.77
CA THR A 102 -0.34 13.48 -0.12
C THR A 102 -1.69 13.34 0.58
N TYR A 103 -1.74 12.62 1.70
CA TYR A 103 -2.98 12.24 2.38
C TYR A 103 -2.95 12.57 3.88
N GLN A 104 -2.35 13.69 4.29
CA GLN A 104 -2.26 14.16 5.70
C GLN A 104 -3.64 14.46 6.31
N ILE A 105 -4.45 13.42 6.50
CA ILE A 105 -5.74 13.43 7.15
C ILE A 105 -5.53 12.66 8.44
N ASN A 106 -5.65 13.33 9.57
CA ASN A 106 -5.53 12.73 10.88
C ASN A 106 -6.83 12.00 11.25
N ASP A 107 -7.15 10.92 10.53
CA ASP A 107 -8.31 10.06 10.75
C ASP A 107 -7.86 8.69 11.23
N LYS A 108 -8.53 8.16 12.26
CA LYS A 108 -8.24 6.84 12.84
C LYS A 108 -8.41 5.66 11.85
N ASN A 109 -9.14 5.89 10.76
CA ASN A 109 -9.38 4.91 9.71
C ASN A 109 -8.34 4.99 8.58
N ILE A 110 -7.38 5.92 8.66
CA ILE A 110 -6.31 6.08 7.68
C ILE A 110 -4.99 5.64 8.32
N ILE A 111 -4.33 4.68 7.69
CA ILE A 111 -3.08 4.09 8.15
C ILE A 111 -2.01 4.42 7.10
N SER A 112 -1.05 5.29 7.43
CA SER A 112 0.10 5.55 6.56
C SER A 112 1.23 4.56 6.84
N VAL A 113 1.76 3.92 5.80
CA VAL A 113 2.94 3.04 5.89
C VAL A 113 4.15 3.78 6.46
N VAL A 114 4.32 5.04 6.08
CA VAL A 114 5.43 5.91 6.53
C VAL A 114 5.46 6.06 8.06
N ASN A 115 4.30 6.08 8.71
CA ASN A 115 4.23 6.18 10.17
C ASN A 115 4.88 4.98 10.88
N PHE A 116 4.89 3.81 10.25
CA PHE A 116 5.53 2.61 10.79
C PHE A 116 7.03 2.57 10.49
N MET A 117 7.52 3.41 9.58
CA MET A 117 8.93 3.50 9.22
C MET A 117 9.71 4.44 10.15
N LYS A 118 9.02 5.37 10.83
CA LYS A 118 9.65 6.32 11.77
C LYS A 118 10.31 5.64 12.97
N ASP A 119 9.89 4.43 13.32
CA ASP A 119 10.50 3.61 14.39
C ASP A 119 11.90 3.11 14.03
N HIS A 120 12.29 3.16 12.76
CA HIS A 120 13.64 2.86 12.31
C HIS A 120 14.49 4.15 12.39
N GLU A 121 15.10 4.37 13.55
CA GLU A 121 16.04 5.47 13.78
C GLU A 121 17.06 5.58 12.63
N GLY A 122 17.12 6.75 11.98
CA GLY A 122 18.07 7.03 10.88
C GLY A 122 17.49 7.04 9.47
N LEU A 123 16.20 6.73 9.29
CA LEU A 123 15.49 6.86 8.01
C LEU A 123 14.85 8.25 7.90
N THR A 124 15.67 9.29 7.70
CA THR A 124 15.18 10.63 7.34
C THR A 124 14.76 10.68 5.87
N ASP A 125 13.97 11.68 5.49
CA ASP A 125 13.20 11.83 4.23
C ASP A 125 13.96 11.65 2.88
N GLU A 126 15.26 11.36 2.90
CA GLU A 126 16.11 11.08 1.72
C GLU A 126 16.52 9.59 1.56
N VAL A 127 16.14 8.70 2.49
CA VAL A 127 16.63 7.32 2.46
C VAL A 127 15.74 6.43 1.59
N TYR A 128 16.26 6.04 0.43
CA TYR A 128 15.80 4.86 -0.31
C TYR A 128 15.86 3.62 0.61
N ASN A 129 14.69 3.15 1.04
CA ASN A 129 14.52 1.98 1.91
C ASN A 129 14.80 0.68 1.16
N GLU A 130 15.15 -0.41 1.83
CA GLU A 130 15.18 -1.71 1.13
C GLU A 130 13.77 -2.26 0.92
N ALA A 131 13.53 -2.88 -0.24
CA ALA A 131 12.24 -3.50 -0.58
C ALA A 131 11.74 -4.46 0.52
N ILE A 132 12.66 -5.17 1.18
CA ILE A 132 12.35 -6.09 2.29
C ILE A 132 11.83 -5.36 3.53
N ILE A 133 12.32 -4.14 3.80
CA ILE A 133 11.87 -3.32 4.93
C ILE A 133 10.43 -2.88 4.66
N LEU A 134 10.14 -2.38 3.45
CA LEU A 134 8.77 -2.01 3.07
C LEU A 134 7.80 -3.20 3.11
N ALA A 135 8.21 -4.35 2.59
CA ALA A 135 7.43 -5.57 2.68
C ALA A 135 7.14 -5.94 4.15
N SER A 136 8.11 -5.78 5.05
CA SER A 136 7.92 -6.03 6.49
C SER A 136 6.91 -5.07 7.13
N MET A 137 6.86 -3.81 6.69
CA MET A 137 5.85 -2.85 7.14
C MET A 137 4.46 -3.26 6.65
N GLY A 138 4.35 -3.70 5.39
CA GLY A 138 3.12 -4.30 4.87
C GLY A 138 2.64 -5.49 5.73
N CYS A 139 3.54 -6.40 6.09
CA CYS A 139 3.22 -7.51 7.00
C CYS A 139 2.68 -7.02 8.36
N LYS A 140 3.36 -6.05 8.97
CA LYS A 140 3.00 -5.48 10.29
C LYS A 140 1.61 -4.84 10.25
N ILE A 141 1.33 -4.05 9.22
CA ILE A 141 0.03 -3.38 9.04
C ILE A 141 -1.08 -4.39 8.78
N ALA A 142 -0.87 -5.37 7.90
CA ALA A 142 -1.85 -6.41 7.64
C ALA A 142 -2.20 -7.20 8.91
N TYR A 143 -1.20 -7.54 9.73
CA TYR A 143 -1.43 -8.20 11.01
C TYR A 143 -2.22 -7.32 11.97
N MET A 144 -1.84 -6.05 12.13
CA MET A 144 -2.59 -5.09 12.95
C MET A 144 -4.06 -5.00 12.53
N ILE A 145 -4.32 -4.80 11.24
CA ILE A 145 -5.67 -4.68 10.67
C ILE A 145 -6.47 -5.98 10.85
N LYS A 146 -5.81 -7.15 10.73
CA LYS A 146 -6.46 -8.44 10.98
C LYS A 146 -7.03 -8.50 12.41
N GLU A 147 -6.26 -8.04 13.39
CA GLU A 147 -6.62 -8.04 14.81
C GLU A 147 -7.62 -6.92 15.18
N MET A 148 -7.80 -5.91 14.32
CA MET A 148 -8.82 -4.87 14.51
C MET A 148 -10.24 -5.43 14.33
N LYS A 149 -11.15 -5.03 15.22
CA LYS A 149 -12.60 -5.17 15.01
C LYS A 149 -13.05 -4.07 14.04
N ILE A 150 -13.06 -4.40 12.75
CA ILE A 150 -13.51 -3.49 11.70
C ILE A 150 -15.01 -3.73 11.51
N GLU A 151 -15.83 -2.77 11.97
CA GLU A 151 -17.28 -2.72 11.76
C GLU A 151 -17.62 -2.10 10.39
#